data_AF-A0A258UV22-F1
#
_entry.id   AF-A0A258UV22-F1
#
_cell.length_a   1.000
_cell.length_b   1.000
_cell.length_c   1.000
_cell.angle_alpha   90.00
_cell.angle_beta   90.00
_cell.angle_gamma   90.00
#
_symmetry.space_group_name_H-M   'P 1'
#
loop_
_entity.id
_entity.type
_entity.pdbx_description
1 polymer ?
#
loop_
_entity_poly.entity_id
_entity_poly.type
_entity_poly.pdbx_seq_one_letter_code
_entity_poly.pdbx_strand_id
1 'polypeptide(L)'
;MIVYTASLNNAAQTPVTVTLATGETITIAAGASSGSINIPAPTDDVYLDASSVSKAIATATGGNFENLVADTTPATTAITDTLDVTVISITGNSSVQENGTASYTVSLTNPTQTALTVNIVYGGTAINGDDYTGVATVTIPVGASSATFSLNMIDDVLAEGTETLTLGIGATIGGNFENLVVSATNSSVTTNLIDNDVATVSLTATSTITEAGGTIVYTATITQAPVSALTVTLDNGVTIVIPAGTTTGTGNYVLAPDEDVYIDPTSVSAVITTLSGGGIISSIDPTPAVTTVTDTIDTTTVSLSATPSVAEGGNVIYTATLTSPAQGAVTV
;
A
#
# COMPACT_ATOMS: atom_id res chain seq x y z
N MET A 1 -21.54 40.77 24.84
CA MET A 1 -21.47 41.71 25.99
C MET A 1 -22.57 41.34 26.97
N ILE A 2 -22.27 41.32 28.27
CA ILE A 2 -23.21 41.00 29.36
C ILE A 2 -23.58 42.32 30.07
N VAL A 3 -24.87 42.56 30.28
CA VAL A 3 -25.37 43.77 30.95
C VAL A 3 -25.83 43.39 32.36
N TYR A 4 -25.19 43.98 33.36
CA TYR A 4 -25.64 43.86 34.76
C TYR A 4 -26.43 45.09 35.13
N THR A 5 -27.67 44.89 35.59
CA THR A 5 -28.58 45.97 36.01
C THR A 5 -28.86 45.85 37.50
N ALA A 6 -28.51 46.88 38.26
CA ALA A 6 -28.99 47.05 39.63
C ALA A 6 -30.32 47.79 39.59
N SER A 7 -31.30 47.32 40.38
CA SER A 7 -32.63 47.94 40.46
C SER A 7 -32.99 48.25 41.91
N LEU A 8 -33.76 49.33 42.07
CA LEU A 8 -34.36 49.77 43.33
C LEU A 8 -35.88 49.64 43.19
N ASN A 9 -36.54 49.36 44.31
CA ASN A 9 -38.01 49.36 44.36
C ASN A 9 -38.62 50.78 44.35
N ASN A 10 -37.81 51.82 44.58
CA ASN A 10 -38.19 53.22 44.56
C ASN A 10 -37.07 54.07 43.95
N ALA A 11 -37.43 55.23 43.39
CA ALA A 11 -36.44 56.14 42.81
C ALA A 11 -35.54 56.74 43.91
N ALA A 12 -34.24 56.80 43.63
CA ALA A 12 -33.25 57.38 44.54
C ALA A 12 -33.35 58.91 44.55
N GLN A 13 -33.29 59.57 45.72
CA GLN A 13 -33.30 61.06 45.77
C GLN A 13 -31.90 61.65 45.58
N THR A 14 -30.86 60.90 45.96
CA THR A 14 -29.45 61.16 45.66
C THR A 14 -28.86 59.94 44.93
N PRO A 15 -27.67 60.01 44.30
CA PRO A 15 -27.10 58.84 43.64
C PRO A 15 -26.92 57.65 44.60
N VAL A 16 -27.15 56.43 44.11
CA VAL A 16 -26.77 55.18 44.78
C VAL A 16 -25.56 54.59 44.07
N THR A 17 -24.55 54.22 44.86
CA THR A 17 -23.39 53.46 44.38
C THR A 17 -23.56 52.00 44.81
N VAL A 18 -23.73 51.11 43.84
CA VAL A 18 -23.75 49.66 44.05
C VAL A 18 -22.37 49.12 43.70
N THR A 19 -21.68 48.54 44.67
CA THR A 19 -20.37 47.89 44.48
C THR A 19 -20.60 46.39 44.34
N LEU A 20 -20.18 45.81 43.21
CA LEU A 20 -20.21 44.36 43.01
C LEU A 20 -19.06 43.69 43.77
N ALA A 21 -19.22 42.42 44.11
CA ALA A 21 -18.22 41.63 44.84
C ALA A 21 -16.85 41.54 44.15
N THR A 22 -16.80 41.79 42.84
CA THR A 22 -15.59 41.83 42.02
C THR A 22 -14.98 43.24 41.88
N GLY A 23 -15.58 44.26 42.52
CA GLY A 23 -15.05 45.61 42.63
C GLY A 23 -15.59 46.63 41.62
N GLU A 24 -16.32 46.20 40.58
CA GLU A 24 -16.99 47.12 39.66
C GLU A 24 -18.12 47.88 40.37
N THR A 25 -18.43 49.08 39.90
CA THR A 25 -19.47 49.95 40.49
C THR A 25 -20.56 50.25 39.48
N ILE A 26 -21.82 50.10 39.90
CA ILE A 26 -23.02 50.53 39.17
C ILE A 26 -23.55 51.77 39.88
N THR A 27 -23.65 52.89 39.15
CA THR A 27 -24.26 54.12 39.66
C THR A 27 -25.72 54.21 39.22
N ILE A 28 -26.62 54.33 40.20
CA ILE A 28 -28.02 54.70 39.96
C ILE A 28 -28.14 56.20 40.21
N ALA A 29 -28.46 56.98 39.17
CA ALA A 29 -28.53 58.43 39.27
C ALA A 29 -29.69 58.89 40.17
N ALA A 30 -29.60 60.11 40.70
CA ALA A 30 -30.72 60.75 41.40
C ALA A 30 -31.94 60.84 40.46
N GLY A 31 -33.12 60.52 40.99
CA GLY A 31 -34.39 60.41 40.26
C GLY A 31 -34.57 59.08 39.51
N ALA A 32 -33.57 58.20 39.45
CA ALA A 32 -33.65 56.91 38.76
C ALA A 32 -33.88 55.75 39.74
N SER A 33 -34.41 54.65 39.23
CA SER A 33 -34.60 53.39 39.98
C SER A 33 -33.70 52.26 39.48
N SER A 34 -32.84 52.50 38.51
CA SER A 34 -31.93 51.49 37.97
C SER A 34 -30.67 52.12 37.39
N GLY A 35 -29.60 51.33 37.39
CA GLY A 35 -28.34 51.65 36.75
C GLY A 35 -27.73 50.36 36.19
N SER A 36 -26.83 50.49 35.22
CA SER A 36 -26.22 49.33 34.58
C SER A 36 -24.74 49.54 34.28
N ILE A 37 -24.02 48.43 34.20
CA ILE A 37 -22.68 48.36 33.62
C ILE A 37 -22.61 47.29 32.55
N ASN A 38 -21.65 47.44 31.66
CA ASN A 38 -21.36 46.50 30.59
C ASN A 38 -20.08 45.73 30.92
N ILE A 39 -20.16 44.41 30.85
CA ILE A 39 -19.02 43.50 31.02
C ILE A 39 -18.82 42.75 29.70
N PRO A 40 -17.60 42.65 29.15
CA PRO A 40 -17.33 41.81 27.99
C PRO A 40 -17.75 40.36 28.23
N ALA A 41 -18.30 39.71 27.21
CA ALA A 41 -18.46 38.25 27.25
C ALA A 41 -17.08 37.60 26.98
N PRO A 42 -16.86 36.33 27.37
CA PRO A 42 -15.72 35.55 26.88
C PRO A 42 -15.61 35.61 25.35
N THR A 43 -14.38 35.47 24.84
CA THR A 43 -14.12 35.40 23.40
C THR A 43 -14.53 34.05 22.86
N ASP A 44 -15.02 34.04 21.62
CA ASP A 44 -15.30 32.83 20.85
C ASP A 44 -13.97 32.16 20.45
N ASP A 45 -13.86 30.84 20.62
CA ASP A 45 -12.72 30.05 20.14
C ASP A 45 -13.16 28.66 19.64
N VAL A 46 -12.26 27.68 19.61
CA VAL A 46 -12.55 26.34 19.02
C VAL A 46 -12.65 25.24 20.07
N TYR A 47 -12.63 25.61 21.35
CA TYR A 47 -12.44 24.71 22.46
C TYR A 47 -13.64 24.71 23.39
N LEU A 48 -13.95 23.51 23.89
CA LEU A 48 -15.05 23.34 24.84
C LEU A 48 -14.77 24.12 26.12
N ASP A 49 -15.50 25.21 26.31
CA ASP A 49 -15.41 26.06 27.50
C ASP A 49 -16.79 26.51 28.00
N ALA A 50 -17.65 25.53 28.29
CA ALA A 50 -18.92 25.77 29.00
C ALA A 50 -18.71 26.62 30.26
N SER A 51 -19.11 27.89 30.18
CA SER A 51 -18.82 28.89 31.20
C SER A 51 -20.08 29.61 31.67
N SER A 52 -19.98 30.21 32.85
CA SER A 52 -20.99 31.16 33.33
C SER A 52 -20.27 32.33 33.97
N VAL A 53 -20.83 33.52 33.78
CA VAL A 53 -20.35 34.72 34.46
C VAL A 53 -21.34 35.05 35.55
N SER A 54 -20.86 35.19 36.79
CA SER A 54 -21.69 35.50 37.95
C SER A 54 -21.16 36.74 38.67
N LYS A 55 -22.07 37.64 39.05
CA LYS A 55 -21.76 38.85 39.83
C LYS A 55 -22.80 39.01 40.94
N ALA A 56 -22.35 39.30 42.15
CA ALA A 56 -23.19 39.60 43.30
C ALA A 56 -22.96 41.05 43.78
N ILE A 57 -23.96 41.65 44.42
CA ILE A 57 -23.79 42.93 45.10
C ILE A 57 -23.02 42.68 46.40
N ALA A 58 -21.94 43.43 46.62
CA ALA A 58 -21.24 43.45 47.92
C ALA A 58 -21.82 44.52 48.84
N THR A 59 -21.96 45.74 48.34
CA THR A 59 -22.53 46.86 49.09
C THR A 59 -23.35 47.78 48.18
N ALA A 60 -24.34 48.45 48.76
CA ALA A 60 -25.06 49.54 48.11
C ALA A 60 -25.19 50.69 49.11
N THR A 61 -24.79 51.90 48.72
CA THR A 61 -24.81 53.09 49.59
C THR A 61 -25.34 54.31 48.85
N GLY A 62 -25.98 55.24 49.58
CA GLY A 62 -26.57 56.46 49.00
C GLY A 62 -28.09 56.40 48.89
N GLY A 63 -28.66 57.18 47.95
CA GLY A 63 -30.09 57.16 47.64
C GLY A 63 -31.02 57.96 48.54
N ASN A 64 -30.58 58.33 49.75
CA ASN A 64 -31.38 58.98 50.79
C ASN A 64 -32.61 58.14 51.22
N PHE A 65 -32.45 56.82 51.33
CA PHE A 65 -33.47 55.91 51.84
C PHE A 65 -33.37 55.73 53.36
N GLU A 66 -34.49 55.51 54.05
CA GLU A 66 -34.51 55.19 55.48
C GLU A 66 -33.85 53.84 55.78
N ASN A 67 -33.92 52.90 54.83
CA ASN A 67 -33.26 51.60 54.90
C ASN A 67 -32.98 51.07 53.49
N LEU A 68 -31.70 50.94 53.13
CA LEU A 68 -31.26 50.33 51.88
C LEU A 68 -30.60 48.99 52.18
N VAL A 69 -31.19 47.91 51.69
CA VAL A 69 -30.68 46.55 51.85
C VAL A 69 -30.32 46.00 50.48
N ALA A 70 -29.09 45.53 50.31
CA ALA A 70 -28.65 44.89 49.08
C ALA A 70 -29.12 43.43 49.02
N ASP A 71 -29.65 43.01 47.87
CA ASP A 71 -29.78 41.60 47.55
C ASP A 71 -28.41 41.07 47.10
N THR A 72 -27.82 40.20 47.92
CA THR A 72 -26.50 39.63 47.67
C THR A 72 -26.56 38.34 46.84
N THR A 73 -27.75 37.94 46.37
CA THR A 73 -27.92 36.79 45.49
C THR A 73 -27.16 37.05 44.18
N PRO A 74 -26.25 36.15 43.76
CA PRO A 74 -25.51 36.35 42.52
C PRO A 74 -26.42 36.30 41.28
N ALA A 75 -26.33 37.32 40.43
CA ALA A 75 -26.87 37.29 39.09
C ALA A 75 -25.92 36.47 38.20
N THR A 76 -26.42 35.37 37.63
CA THR A 76 -25.62 34.44 36.83
C THR A 76 -26.12 34.42 35.39
N THR A 77 -25.19 34.57 34.45
CA THR A 77 -25.43 34.44 33.01
C THR A 77 -24.72 33.18 32.52
N ALA A 78 -25.47 32.20 32.04
CA ALA A 78 -24.90 31.05 31.35
C ALA A 78 -24.40 31.48 29.97
N ILE A 79 -23.19 31.07 29.61
CA ILE A 79 -22.62 31.27 28.28
C ILE A 79 -22.74 29.94 27.55
N THR A 80 -23.45 29.95 26.43
CA THR A 80 -23.49 28.82 25.51
C THR A 80 -22.38 29.01 24.51
N ASP A 81 -21.55 27.99 24.40
CA ASP A 81 -20.48 27.91 23.43
C ASP A 81 -21.04 27.91 21.99
N THR A 82 -20.23 28.35 21.02
CA THR A 82 -20.59 28.18 19.61
C THR A 82 -20.13 26.80 19.12
N LEU A 83 -20.05 26.59 17.80
CA LEU A 83 -19.61 25.30 17.26
C LEU A 83 -18.62 25.56 16.13
N ASP A 84 -17.37 25.68 16.51
CA ASP A 84 -16.26 25.86 15.60
C ASP A 84 -15.55 24.55 15.28
N VAL A 85 -15.15 24.43 14.01
CA VAL A 85 -14.59 23.20 13.46
C VAL A 85 -13.07 23.23 13.55
N THR A 86 -12.50 22.23 14.21
CA THR A 86 -11.09 21.86 14.04
C THR A 86 -10.99 20.67 13.11
N VAL A 87 -10.09 20.74 12.13
CA VAL A 87 -9.90 19.65 11.14
C VAL A 87 -8.63 18.86 11.46
N ILE A 88 -8.74 17.53 11.49
CA ILE A 88 -7.61 16.58 11.58
C ILE A 88 -7.32 15.96 10.21
N SER A 89 -6.05 15.79 9.86
CA SER A 89 -5.59 15.26 8.58
C SER A 89 -4.34 14.39 8.74
N ILE A 90 -4.10 13.48 7.80
CA ILE A 90 -2.91 12.64 7.75
C ILE A 90 -2.21 12.77 6.39
N THR A 91 -0.88 12.83 6.42
CA THR A 91 -0.01 12.80 5.24
C THR A 91 1.16 11.83 5.48
N GLY A 92 1.83 11.41 4.41
CA GLY A 92 2.95 10.49 4.48
C GLY A 92 3.61 10.27 3.12
N ASN A 93 4.57 9.34 3.08
CA ASN A 93 5.23 8.94 1.83
C ASN A 93 4.24 8.33 0.83
N SER A 94 4.46 8.55 -0.48
CA SER A 94 3.68 7.88 -1.54
C SER A 94 4.18 6.47 -1.84
N SER A 95 5.46 6.20 -1.57
CA SER A 95 6.07 4.90 -1.76
C SER A 95 7.31 4.74 -0.87
N VAL A 96 7.64 3.50 -0.56
CA VAL A 96 8.81 3.10 0.22
C VAL A 96 9.25 1.71 -0.25
N GLN A 97 10.54 1.42 -0.27
CA GLN A 97 11.03 0.06 -0.51
C GLN A 97 10.99 -0.77 0.77
N GLU A 98 10.95 -2.09 0.63
CA GLU A 98 11.25 -3.01 1.72
C GLU A 98 12.62 -2.70 2.35
N ASN A 99 12.75 -3.01 3.64
CA ASN A 99 13.87 -2.56 4.50
C ASN A 99 13.96 -1.02 4.66
N GLY A 100 13.00 -0.27 4.09
CA GLY A 100 12.91 1.18 4.20
C GLY A 100 12.09 1.64 5.41
N THR A 101 12.05 2.96 5.60
CA THR A 101 11.20 3.60 6.61
C THR A 101 10.27 4.60 5.95
N ALA A 102 8.96 4.46 6.20
CA ALA A 102 7.96 5.46 5.85
C ALA A 102 7.65 6.36 7.05
N SER A 103 7.45 7.65 6.81
CA SER A 103 7.11 8.66 7.81
C SER A 103 5.73 9.23 7.53
N TYR A 104 4.95 9.40 8.59
CA TYR A 104 3.58 9.87 8.56
C TYR A 104 3.40 11.03 9.55
N THR A 105 2.58 12.01 9.17
CA THR A 105 2.27 13.18 9.99
C THR A 105 0.76 13.30 10.14
N VAL A 106 0.29 13.35 11.39
CA VAL A 106 -1.09 13.71 11.72
C VAL A 106 -1.09 15.18 12.13
N SER A 107 -1.98 15.98 11.53
CA SER A 107 -2.02 17.44 11.67
C SER A 107 -3.43 17.94 11.99
N LEU A 108 -3.50 18.98 12.82
CA LEU A 108 -4.69 19.71 13.21
C LEU A 108 -4.61 21.16 12.71
N THR A 109 -5.77 21.78 12.43
CA THR A 109 -5.84 23.22 12.13
C THR A 109 -5.62 24.10 13.36
N ASN A 110 -5.80 23.55 14.56
CA ASN A 110 -5.70 24.24 15.84
C ASN A 110 -4.90 23.38 16.83
N PRO A 111 -4.07 23.99 17.70
CA PRO A 111 -3.30 23.23 18.69
C PRO A 111 -4.22 22.58 19.72
N THR A 112 -3.76 21.50 20.34
CA THR A 112 -4.56 20.84 21.40
C THR A 112 -4.44 21.57 22.75
N GLN A 113 -5.50 21.56 23.58
CA GLN A 113 -5.40 21.96 25.00
C GLN A 113 -5.22 20.77 25.96
N THR A 114 -5.57 19.56 25.50
CA THR A 114 -5.25 18.30 26.17
C THR A 114 -4.68 17.33 25.14
N ALA A 115 -3.82 16.40 25.54
CA ALA A 115 -3.24 15.44 24.60
C ALA A 115 -4.36 14.74 23.79
N LEU A 116 -4.21 14.69 22.47
CA LEU A 116 -5.15 14.04 21.57
C LEU A 116 -4.58 12.70 21.13
N THR A 117 -5.23 11.61 21.51
CA THR A 117 -4.91 10.26 21.02
C THR A 117 -5.76 9.94 19.79
N VAL A 118 -5.11 9.49 18.74
CA VAL A 118 -5.69 9.16 17.44
C VAL A 118 -5.47 7.68 17.17
N ASN A 119 -6.53 6.92 16.96
CA ASN A 119 -6.41 5.53 16.48
C ASN A 119 -6.09 5.53 14.98
N ILE A 120 -5.12 4.71 14.58
CA ILE A 120 -4.75 4.55 13.18
C ILE A 120 -5.47 3.32 12.62
N VAL A 121 -6.18 3.52 11.52
CA VAL A 121 -6.89 2.45 10.80
C VAL A 121 -6.03 2.02 9.62
N TYR A 122 -5.77 0.72 9.52
CA TYR A 122 -4.95 0.14 8.46
C TYR A 122 -5.81 -0.57 7.41
N GLY A 123 -5.37 -0.54 6.16
CA GLY A 123 -5.93 -1.29 5.04
C GLY A 123 -4.94 -1.35 3.87
N GLY A 124 -5.40 -1.86 2.71
CA GLY A 124 -4.53 -2.12 1.56
C GLY A 124 -4.30 -3.61 1.35
N THR A 125 -3.28 -3.96 0.58
CA THR A 125 -2.86 -5.35 0.34
C THR A 125 -1.78 -5.81 1.32
N ALA A 126 -0.92 -4.89 1.77
CA ALA A 126 0.12 -5.18 2.73
C ALA A 126 -0.47 -5.64 4.08
N ILE A 127 0.12 -6.68 4.65
CA ILE A 127 -0.22 -7.41 5.84
C ILE A 127 0.68 -6.97 7.01
N ASN A 128 0.06 -6.58 8.12
CA ASN A 128 0.78 -6.23 9.35
C ASN A 128 1.41 -7.48 9.97
N GLY A 129 2.72 -7.44 10.19
CA GLY A 129 3.53 -8.54 10.69
C GLY A 129 4.40 -9.17 9.60
N ASP A 130 3.94 -9.14 8.35
CA ASP A 130 4.67 -9.66 7.19
C ASP A 130 5.43 -8.52 6.50
N ASP A 131 4.77 -7.42 6.11
CA ASP A 131 5.42 -6.33 5.34
C ASP A 131 5.75 -5.09 6.18
N TYR A 132 5.08 -4.89 7.31
CA TYR A 132 5.33 -3.78 8.23
C TYR A 132 4.87 -4.12 9.64
N THR A 133 5.37 -3.38 10.64
CA THR A 133 4.80 -3.41 12.00
C THR A 133 4.06 -2.11 12.30
N GLY A 134 2.73 -2.18 12.37
CA GLY A 134 1.88 -1.02 12.64
C GLY A 134 1.90 -0.51 14.09
N VAL A 135 1.40 0.71 14.30
CA VAL A 135 1.12 1.28 15.64
C VAL A 135 -0.38 1.43 15.83
N ALA A 136 -0.90 1.10 17.01
CA ALA A 136 -2.35 1.21 17.24
C ALA A 136 -2.83 2.67 17.33
N THR A 137 -2.01 3.55 17.89
CA THR A 137 -2.38 4.94 18.16
C THR A 137 -1.20 5.89 17.99
N VAL A 138 -1.50 7.14 17.65
CA VAL A 138 -0.58 8.27 17.65
C VAL A 138 -1.11 9.33 18.60
N THR A 139 -0.23 9.98 19.37
CA THR A 139 -0.63 11.04 20.32
C THR A 139 -0.07 12.37 19.87
N ILE A 140 -0.95 13.36 19.66
CA ILE A 140 -0.58 14.77 19.51
C ILE A 140 -0.47 15.37 20.92
N PRO A 141 0.73 15.81 21.36
CA PRO A 141 0.92 16.36 22.70
C PRO A 141 0.11 17.65 22.92
N VAL A 142 -0.13 17.96 24.20
CA VAL A 142 -0.72 19.25 24.61
C VAL A 142 0.04 20.43 24.01
N GLY A 143 -0.69 21.42 23.49
CA GLY A 143 -0.15 22.62 22.86
C GLY A 143 0.38 22.41 21.44
N ALA A 144 0.44 21.16 20.95
CA ALA A 144 0.88 20.86 19.59
C ALA A 144 -0.31 20.76 18.63
N SER A 145 -0.05 21.07 17.36
CA SER A 145 -1.00 20.87 16.26
C SER A 145 -0.66 19.65 15.40
N SER A 146 0.38 18.89 15.74
CA SER A 146 0.78 17.73 14.93
C SER A 146 1.61 16.73 15.71
N ALA A 147 1.63 15.48 15.24
CA ALA A 147 2.59 14.46 15.65
C ALA A 147 3.05 13.65 14.44
N THR A 148 4.30 13.20 14.49
CA THR A 148 4.88 12.33 13.47
C THR A 148 5.15 10.95 14.06
N PHE A 149 5.05 9.93 13.20
CA PHE A 149 5.45 8.57 13.51
C PHE A 149 6.00 7.91 12.26
N SER A 150 6.82 6.88 12.45
CA SER A 150 7.43 6.14 11.35
C SER A 150 7.09 4.67 11.47
N LEU A 151 6.96 4.01 10.31
CA LEU A 151 6.85 2.57 10.19
C LEU A 151 8.06 2.06 9.41
N ASN A 152 8.69 1.01 9.90
CA ASN A 152 9.73 0.30 9.16
C ASN A 152 9.06 -0.80 8.36
N MET A 153 9.43 -0.89 7.08
CA MET A 153 9.03 -1.99 6.22
C MET A 153 9.91 -3.19 6.55
N ILE A 154 9.30 -4.36 6.55
CA ILE A 154 9.99 -5.63 6.72
C ILE A 154 10.61 -6.01 5.38
N ASP A 155 11.69 -6.77 5.43
CA ASP A 155 12.46 -7.25 4.29
C ASP A 155 12.41 -8.77 4.38
N ASP A 156 12.00 -9.44 3.31
CA ASP A 156 11.92 -10.89 3.28
C ASP A 156 12.75 -11.53 2.14
N VAL A 157 12.25 -12.59 1.51
CA VAL A 157 12.94 -13.26 0.38
C VAL A 157 11.98 -13.57 -0.77
N LEU A 158 10.73 -13.12 -0.68
CA LEU A 158 9.65 -13.47 -1.59
C LEU A 158 9.43 -12.29 -2.54
N ALA A 159 9.46 -12.57 -3.85
CA ALA A 159 9.08 -11.57 -4.84
C ALA A 159 7.54 -11.55 -4.99
N GLU A 160 6.88 -10.66 -4.27
CA GLU A 160 5.43 -10.48 -4.18
C GLU A 160 4.95 -9.29 -5.01
N GLY A 161 5.85 -8.38 -5.36
CA GLY A 161 5.58 -7.23 -6.19
C GLY A 161 5.08 -6.02 -5.39
N THR A 162 4.55 -5.00 -6.07
CA THR A 162 4.14 -3.78 -5.35
C THR A 162 2.84 -3.97 -4.60
N GLU A 163 2.89 -3.71 -3.30
CA GLU A 163 1.74 -3.72 -2.41
C GLU A 163 1.29 -2.32 -2.01
N THR A 164 0.11 -2.22 -1.41
CA THR A 164 -0.45 -0.96 -0.92
C THR A 164 -0.67 -1.01 0.58
N LEU A 165 -0.23 0.03 1.28
CA LEU A 165 -0.47 0.27 2.70
C LEU A 165 -1.26 1.56 2.86
N THR A 166 -2.51 1.48 3.33
CA THR A 166 -3.38 2.65 3.54
C THR A 166 -3.58 2.90 5.04
N LEU A 167 -3.27 4.12 5.48
CA LEU A 167 -3.45 4.58 6.85
C LEU A 167 -4.56 5.63 6.90
N GLY A 168 -5.60 5.38 7.66
CA GLY A 168 -6.71 6.28 7.92
C GLY A 168 -6.75 6.81 9.35
N ILE A 169 -7.43 7.94 9.52
CA ILE A 169 -7.74 8.49 10.84
C ILE A 169 -8.98 7.78 11.41
N GLY A 170 -8.80 7.09 12.51
CA GLY A 170 -9.86 6.42 13.27
C GLY A 170 -10.44 7.30 14.38
N ALA A 171 -10.91 6.64 15.44
CA ALA A 171 -11.46 7.33 16.61
C ALA A 171 -10.40 8.20 17.31
N THR A 172 -10.84 9.35 17.82
CA THR A 172 -10.00 10.32 18.52
C THR A 172 -10.51 10.59 19.93
N ILE A 173 -9.61 10.75 20.90
CA ILE A 173 -9.92 11.05 22.31
C ILE A 173 -9.01 12.17 22.80
N GLY A 174 -9.59 13.26 23.34
CA GLY A 174 -8.84 14.40 23.89
C GLY A 174 -8.92 15.65 23.01
N GLY A 175 -7.89 16.50 23.04
CA GLY A 175 -7.81 17.75 22.27
C GLY A 175 -8.54 18.94 22.92
N ASN A 176 -9.70 18.70 23.53
CA ASN A 176 -10.64 19.71 24.07
C ASN A 176 -11.30 20.59 22.99
N PHE A 177 -11.51 20.09 21.78
CA PHE A 177 -12.17 20.83 20.71
C PHE A 177 -13.70 20.74 20.81
N GLU A 178 -14.41 21.78 20.42
CA GLU A 178 -15.88 21.79 20.27
C GLU A 178 -16.35 20.77 19.23
N ASN A 179 -15.73 20.80 18.06
CA ASN A 179 -16.05 19.92 16.94
C ASN A 179 -14.78 19.51 16.18
N LEU A 180 -14.29 18.30 16.44
CA LEU A 180 -13.19 17.72 15.70
C LEU A 180 -13.71 16.90 14.52
N VAL A 181 -13.32 17.29 13.30
CA VAL A 181 -13.75 16.66 12.05
C VAL A 181 -12.55 16.14 11.27
N VAL A 182 -12.68 14.94 10.69
CA VAL A 182 -11.66 14.38 9.80
C VAL A 182 -11.72 15.09 8.43
N SER A 183 -10.56 15.47 7.91
CA SER A 183 -10.42 16.10 6.59
C SER A 183 -11.05 15.24 5.50
N ALA A 184 -11.89 15.84 4.65
CA ALA A 184 -12.51 15.15 3.53
C ALA A 184 -11.52 14.74 2.43
N THR A 185 -10.37 15.43 2.34
CA THR A 185 -9.34 15.19 1.31
C THR A 185 -8.14 14.42 1.84
N ASN A 186 -7.90 14.48 3.15
CA ASN A 186 -6.73 13.90 3.82
C ASN A 186 -7.15 13.07 5.03
N SER A 187 -8.24 12.32 4.90
CA SER A 187 -8.72 11.34 5.89
C SER A 187 -7.86 10.08 5.93
N SER A 188 -7.15 9.79 4.84
CA SER A 188 -6.22 8.68 4.71
C SER A 188 -5.06 9.01 3.78
N VAL A 189 -3.98 8.25 3.88
CA VAL A 189 -2.83 8.23 2.98
C VAL A 189 -2.54 6.81 2.54
N THR A 190 -2.18 6.61 1.28
CA THR A 190 -1.76 5.32 0.73
C THR A 190 -0.29 5.39 0.33
N THR A 191 0.49 4.44 0.82
CA THR A 191 1.90 4.25 0.52
C THR A 191 2.05 2.95 -0.25
N ASN A 192 2.75 2.98 -1.39
CA ASN A 192 3.12 1.76 -2.10
C ASN A 192 4.38 1.14 -1.47
N LEU A 193 4.33 -0.14 -1.12
CA LEU A 193 5.47 -0.91 -0.67
C LEU A 193 6.09 -1.57 -1.90
N ILE A 194 7.34 -1.23 -2.16
CA ILE A 194 8.08 -1.69 -3.33
C ILE A 194 8.99 -2.82 -2.89
N ASP A 195 8.60 -4.02 -3.30
CA ASP A 195 9.36 -5.24 -3.20
C ASP A 195 10.76 -5.11 -3.81
N ASN A 196 11.76 -5.68 -3.13
CA ASN A 196 13.15 -5.64 -3.57
C ASN A 196 13.72 -7.01 -3.99
N ASP A 197 12.89 -8.04 -3.95
CA ASP A 197 13.26 -9.43 -4.20
C ASP A 197 13.04 -9.82 -5.65
N VAL A 198 13.74 -10.89 -6.07
CA VAL A 198 13.75 -11.31 -7.49
C VAL A 198 13.43 -12.78 -7.61
N ALA A 199 12.34 -13.08 -8.32
CA ALA A 199 12.03 -14.45 -8.70
C ALA A 199 12.90 -14.92 -9.88
N THR A 200 13.41 -16.15 -9.86
CA THR A 200 14.20 -16.71 -10.95
C THR A 200 13.36 -17.63 -11.81
N VAL A 201 13.43 -17.49 -13.14
CA VAL A 201 12.77 -18.36 -14.12
C VAL A 201 13.81 -19.29 -14.74
N SER A 202 13.58 -20.61 -14.63
CA SER A 202 14.39 -21.66 -15.26
C SER A 202 13.62 -22.41 -16.33
N LEU A 203 14.35 -23.09 -17.22
CA LEU A 203 13.79 -23.82 -18.35
C LEU A 203 14.25 -25.27 -18.34
N THR A 204 13.31 -26.18 -18.60
CA THR A 204 13.60 -27.59 -18.87
C THR A 204 12.92 -28.02 -20.18
N ALA A 205 13.38 -29.12 -20.77
CA ALA A 205 12.82 -29.68 -21.98
C ALA A 205 12.62 -31.19 -21.82
N THR A 206 11.81 -31.80 -22.71
CA THR A 206 11.81 -33.25 -22.92
C THR A 206 13.25 -33.75 -23.06
N SER A 207 13.66 -34.75 -22.28
CA SER A 207 15.08 -35.15 -22.23
C SER A 207 15.59 -35.76 -23.53
N THR A 208 14.77 -36.62 -24.15
CA THR A 208 15.14 -37.43 -25.31
C THR A 208 13.96 -37.56 -26.27
N ILE A 209 14.21 -37.43 -27.57
CA ILE A 209 13.30 -37.87 -28.66
C ILE A 209 14.10 -38.67 -29.67
N THR A 210 13.44 -39.27 -30.67
CA THR A 210 14.09 -39.96 -31.78
C THR A 210 14.07 -39.13 -33.06
N GLU A 211 14.83 -39.55 -34.07
CA GLU A 211 14.84 -38.92 -35.41
C GLU A 211 13.54 -39.09 -36.18
N ALA A 212 12.65 -39.97 -35.72
CA ALA A 212 11.26 -40.05 -36.17
C ALA A 212 10.45 -38.75 -35.90
N GLY A 213 11.09 -37.73 -35.33
CA GLY A 213 10.50 -36.46 -34.97
C GLY A 213 9.66 -36.58 -33.70
N GLY A 214 9.01 -35.49 -33.34
CA GLY A 214 8.17 -35.45 -32.15
C GLY A 214 7.94 -34.05 -31.62
N THR A 215 7.33 -34.01 -30.45
CA THR A 215 7.11 -32.76 -29.72
C THR A 215 8.08 -32.67 -28.55
N ILE A 216 8.91 -31.64 -28.57
CA ILE A 216 9.68 -31.19 -27.42
C ILE A 216 8.76 -30.30 -26.58
N VAL A 217 8.55 -30.69 -25.33
CA VAL A 217 7.80 -29.89 -24.36
C VAL A 217 8.81 -29.12 -23.53
N TYR A 218 8.83 -27.80 -23.69
CA TYR A 218 9.54 -26.90 -22.81
C TYR A 218 8.68 -26.58 -21.60
N THR A 219 9.26 -26.65 -20.41
CA THR A 219 8.62 -26.29 -19.14
C THR A 219 9.40 -25.17 -18.50
N ALA A 220 8.80 -23.98 -18.42
CA ALA A 220 9.34 -22.86 -17.65
C ALA A 220 8.86 -22.97 -16.20
N THR A 221 9.75 -22.75 -15.24
CA THR A 221 9.46 -22.77 -13.80
C THR A 221 9.95 -21.48 -13.17
N ILE A 222 9.14 -20.85 -12.33
CA ILE A 222 9.51 -19.63 -11.57
C ILE A 222 9.53 -19.92 -10.06
N THR A 223 10.47 -19.34 -9.33
CA THR A 223 10.65 -19.58 -7.88
C THR A 223 9.53 -19.01 -7.02
N GLN A 224 8.83 -17.97 -7.49
CA GLN A 224 7.69 -17.37 -6.83
C GLN A 224 6.56 -17.15 -7.85
N ALA A 225 5.33 -17.46 -7.45
CA ALA A 225 4.19 -17.36 -8.36
C ALA A 225 3.93 -15.88 -8.72
N PRO A 226 3.76 -15.55 -10.00
CA PRO A 226 3.53 -14.17 -10.41
C PRO A 226 2.11 -13.72 -10.07
N VAL A 227 1.91 -12.42 -9.87
CA VAL A 227 0.61 -11.79 -9.57
C VAL A 227 -0.25 -11.63 -10.84
N SER A 228 0.39 -11.56 -12.00
CA SER A 228 -0.27 -11.54 -13.33
C SER A 228 0.38 -12.56 -14.26
N ALA A 229 -0.19 -12.79 -15.46
CA ALA A 229 0.41 -13.72 -16.40
C ALA A 229 1.83 -13.29 -16.79
N LEU A 230 2.79 -14.20 -16.65
CA LEU A 230 4.18 -14.01 -17.07
C LEU A 230 4.39 -14.71 -18.41
N THR A 231 4.83 -13.96 -19.40
CA THR A 231 5.18 -14.48 -20.73
C THR A 231 6.68 -14.70 -20.80
N VAL A 232 7.08 -15.92 -21.18
CA VAL A 232 8.46 -16.38 -21.35
C VAL A 232 8.68 -16.67 -22.84
N THR A 233 9.61 -15.96 -23.47
CA THR A 233 9.94 -16.18 -24.89
C THR A 233 11.27 -16.89 -25.03
N LEU A 234 11.30 -17.96 -25.82
CA LEU A 234 12.51 -18.73 -26.12
C LEU A 234 13.17 -18.24 -27.41
N ASP A 235 14.46 -18.51 -27.57
CA ASP A 235 15.26 -18.16 -28.75
C ASP A 235 14.79 -18.87 -30.04
N ASN A 236 14.22 -20.07 -29.90
CA ASN A 236 13.57 -20.81 -30.98
C ASN A 236 12.15 -20.30 -31.34
N GLY A 237 11.70 -19.21 -30.72
CA GLY A 237 10.41 -18.56 -31.00
C GLY A 237 9.20 -19.13 -30.24
N VAL A 238 9.38 -20.18 -29.43
CA VAL A 238 8.31 -20.69 -28.56
C VAL A 238 7.98 -19.65 -27.48
N THR A 239 6.70 -19.44 -27.23
CA THR A 239 6.20 -18.62 -26.13
C THR A 239 5.50 -19.50 -25.10
N ILE A 240 5.90 -19.36 -23.83
CA ILE A 240 5.30 -20.04 -22.69
C ILE A 240 4.62 -18.98 -21.83
N VAL A 241 3.41 -19.28 -21.35
CA VAL A 241 2.71 -18.43 -20.39
C VAL A 241 2.67 -19.17 -19.05
N ILE A 242 3.18 -18.53 -18.00
CA ILE A 242 2.97 -18.95 -16.60
C ILE A 242 1.79 -18.13 -16.07
N PRO A 243 0.62 -18.75 -15.83
CA PRO A 243 -0.53 -18.06 -15.28
C PRO A 243 -0.27 -17.46 -13.89
N ALA A 244 -1.00 -16.39 -13.56
CA ALA A 244 -0.99 -15.80 -12.23
C ALA A 244 -1.27 -16.87 -11.14
N GLY A 245 -0.55 -16.81 -10.03
CA GLY A 245 -0.70 -17.74 -8.90
C GLY A 245 -0.16 -19.15 -9.16
N THR A 246 0.53 -19.39 -10.28
CA THR A 246 1.16 -20.69 -10.59
C THR A 246 2.65 -20.53 -10.82
N THR A 247 3.43 -21.59 -10.60
CA THR A 247 4.90 -21.55 -10.74
C THR A 247 5.41 -22.18 -12.02
N THR A 248 4.53 -22.70 -12.88
CA THR A 248 4.96 -23.40 -14.11
C THR A 248 4.07 -23.09 -15.30
N GLY A 249 4.66 -23.20 -16.49
CA GLY A 249 3.98 -23.12 -17.78
C GLY A 249 4.70 -23.98 -18.80
N THR A 250 4.00 -24.41 -19.85
CA THR A 250 4.58 -25.25 -20.91
C THR A 250 4.38 -24.66 -22.30
N GLY A 251 5.28 -25.02 -23.21
CA GLY A 251 5.22 -24.68 -24.63
C GLY A 251 5.79 -25.80 -25.47
N ASN A 252 5.23 -25.98 -26.66
CA ASN A 252 5.59 -27.09 -27.54
C ASN A 252 6.42 -26.59 -28.72
N TYR A 253 7.48 -27.34 -29.02
CA TYR A 253 8.23 -27.23 -30.27
C TYR A 253 8.15 -28.55 -31.01
N VAL A 254 7.72 -28.52 -32.27
CA VAL A 254 7.60 -29.72 -33.09
C VAL A 254 8.86 -29.85 -33.94
N LEU A 255 9.61 -30.94 -33.72
CA LEU A 255 10.71 -31.32 -34.58
C LEU A 255 10.16 -32.25 -35.67
N ALA A 256 10.41 -31.88 -36.93
CA ALA A 256 10.07 -32.73 -38.07
C ALA A 256 10.94 -34.01 -38.05
N PRO A 257 10.42 -35.14 -38.54
CA PRO A 257 11.24 -36.33 -38.73
C PRO A 257 12.38 -36.05 -39.72
N ASP A 258 13.55 -36.58 -39.42
CA ASP A 258 14.77 -36.52 -40.24
C ASP A 258 15.47 -37.88 -40.26
N GLU A 259 14.68 -38.96 -40.29
CA GLU A 259 15.21 -40.34 -40.28
C GLU A 259 16.07 -40.64 -41.50
N ASP A 260 17.23 -41.23 -41.25
CA ASP A 260 18.05 -41.86 -42.27
C ASP A 260 18.75 -43.13 -41.75
N VAL A 261 19.57 -43.75 -42.61
CA VAL A 261 20.19 -45.05 -42.32
C VAL A 261 21.53 -44.97 -41.59
N TYR A 262 21.97 -43.77 -41.26
CA TYR A 262 23.28 -43.48 -40.70
C TYR A 262 23.21 -43.31 -39.19
N ILE A 263 24.38 -43.28 -38.55
CA ILE A 263 24.48 -43.04 -37.10
C ILE A 263 24.92 -41.59 -36.89
N ASP A 264 24.00 -40.69 -36.57
CA ASP A 264 24.26 -39.25 -36.44
C ASP A 264 23.41 -38.54 -35.38
N PRO A 265 23.52 -38.93 -34.09
CA PRO A 265 22.73 -38.32 -33.03
C PRO A 265 22.97 -36.81 -32.92
N THR A 266 21.87 -36.07 -32.79
CA THR A 266 21.89 -34.59 -32.67
C THR A 266 21.28 -34.13 -31.34
N SER A 267 21.13 -32.81 -31.18
CA SER A 267 20.45 -32.22 -30.03
C SER A 267 19.76 -30.92 -30.43
N VAL A 268 18.63 -30.65 -29.78
CA VAL A 268 17.93 -29.37 -29.87
C VAL A 268 18.05 -28.68 -28.52
N SER A 269 18.49 -27.44 -28.51
CA SER A 269 18.55 -26.61 -27.30
C SER A 269 17.71 -25.34 -27.45
N ALA A 270 17.26 -24.81 -26.31
CA ALA A 270 16.63 -23.50 -26.24
C ALA A 270 17.02 -22.78 -24.95
N VAL A 271 17.04 -21.45 -25.01
CA VAL A 271 17.24 -20.56 -23.86
C VAL A 271 16.11 -19.55 -23.76
N ILE A 272 15.84 -19.06 -22.55
CA ILE A 272 14.92 -17.94 -22.35
C ILE A 272 15.61 -16.66 -22.83
N THR A 273 14.93 -15.89 -23.68
CA THR A 273 15.44 -14.61 -24.19
C THR A 273 14.80 -13.41 -23.51
N THR A 274 13.50 -13.48 -23.22
CA THR A 274 12.75 -12.36 -22.63
C THR A 274 11.69 -12.86 -21.66
N LEU A 275 11.49 -12.06 -20.60
CA LEU A 275 10.38 -12.15 -19.66
C LEU A 275 9.55 -10.88 -19.80
N SER A 276 8.22 -11.01 -19.82
CA SER A 276 7.30 -9.88 -19.87
C SER A 276 6.02 -10.14 -19.08
N GLY A 277 5.60 -9.16 -18.27
CA GLY A 277 4.45 -9.30 -17.37
C GLY A 277 4.86 -9.84 -16.00
N GLY A 278 4.00 -10.64 -15.38
CA GLY A 278 4.25 -11.28 -14.08
C GLY A 278 3.87 -10.42 -12.87
N GLY A 279 4.10 -9.10 -12.92
CA GLY A 279 3.74 -8.19 -11.81
C GLY A 279 4.68 -8.28 -10.60
N ILE A 280 5.76 -9.03 -10.73
CA ILE A 280 6.85 -9.19 -9.76
C ILE A 280 8.18 -8.98 -10.48
N ILE A 281 9.25 -8.71 -9.76
CA ILE A 281 10.59 -8.63 -10.37
C ILE A 281 11.04 -10.05 -10.69
N SER A 282 11.55 -10.29 -11.90
CA SER A 282 11.97 -11.62 -12.34
C SER A 282 13.30 -11.58 -13.09
N SER A 283 14.07 -12.66 -12.96
CA SER A 283 15.33 -12.88 -13.66
C SER A 283 15.33 -14.20 -14.42
N ILE A 284 16.25 -14.33 -15.37
CA ILE A 284 16.41 -15.51 -16.22
C ILE A 284 17.60 -16.34 -15.71
N ASP A 285 17.39 -17.63 -15.45
CA ASP A 285 18.48 -18.60 -15.43
C ASP A 285 18.95 -18.84 -16.88
N PRO A 286 20.21 -18.51 -17.24
CA PRO A 286 20.70 -18.61 -18.60
C PRO A 286 20.98 -20.06 -19.06
N THR A 287 20.78 -21.05 -18.19
CA THR A 287 21.05 -22.46 -18.50
C THR A 287 20.16 -22.95 -19.67
N PRO A 288 20.74 -23.44 -20.79
CA PRO A 288 19.96 -23.99 -21.88
C PRO A 288 19.22 -25.27 -21.49
N ALA A 289 17.96 -25.37 -21.92
CA ALA A 289 17.23 -26.63 -21.89
C ALA A 289 17.58 -27.44 -23.14
N VAL A 290 18.03 -28.68 -22.96
CA VAL A 290 18.56 -29.53 -24.03
C VAL A 290 17.76 -30.82 -24.15
N THR A 291 17.37 -31.15 -25.37
CA THR A 291 16.82 -32.45 -25.77
C THR A 291 17.83 -33.17 -26.64
N THR A 292 18.20 -34.39 -26.28
CA THR A 292 19.01 -35.25 -27.16
C THR A 292 18.11 -35.94 -28.17
N VAL A 293 18.50 -35.91 -29.44
CA VAL A 293 17.82 -36.62 -30.51
C VAL A 293 18.61 -37.90 -30.75
N THR A 294 18.00 -39.02 -30.43
CA THR A 294 18.63 -40.34 -30.60
C THR A 294 18.26 -40.92 -31.94
N ASP A 295 19.30 -41.38 -32.61
CA ASP A 295 19.27 -42.21 -33.79
C ASP A 295 18.30 -43.39 -33.68
N THR A 296 17.62 -43.74 -34.79
CA THR A 296 16.86 -45.00 -34.86
C THR A 296 17.56 -46.03 -35.72
N ILE A 297 17.35 -47.31 -35.37
CA ILE A 297 18.02 -48.38 -36.07
C ILE A 297 17.31 -48.65 -37.40
N ASP A 298 17.98 -48.27 -38.48
CA ASP A 298 17.60 -48.59 -39.84
C ASP A 298 18.44 -49.73 -40.45
N THR A 299 17.80 -50.62 -41.20
CA THR A 299 18.47 -51.78 -41.80
C THR A 299 18.96 -51.49 -43.21
N THR A 300 20.29 -51.49 -43.40
CA THR A 300 20.93 -51.55 -44.72
C THR A 300 21.32 -53.00 -45.05
N THR A 301 20.95 -53.49 -46.24
CA THR A 301 21.28 -54.85 -46.70
C THR A 301 22.26 -54.83 -47.86
N VAL A 302 23.10 -55.87 -47.97
CA VAL A 302 24.01 -56.09 -49.09
C VAL A 302 23.50 -57.25 -49.93
N SER A 303 23.41 -57.08 -51.24
CA SER A 303 23.08 -58.14 -52.20
C SER A 303 24.27 -58.41 -53.11
N LEU A 304 24.47 -59.67 -53.52
CA LEU A 304 25.54 -60.09 -54.43
C LEU A 304 24.93 -60.66 -55.71
N SER A 305 25.34 -60.13 -56.85
CA SER A 305 25.01 -60.67 -58.17
C SER A 305 26.28 -61.06 -58.93
N ALA A 306 26.16 -62.01 -59.85
CA ALA A 306 27.25 -62.43 -60.73
C ALA A 306 26.80 -62.30 -62.19
N THR A 307 27.75 -62.17 -63.12
CA THR A 307 27.47 -62.21 -64.56
C THR A 307 26.65 -63.47 -64.90
N PRO A 308 25.45 -63.36 -65.49
CA PRO A 308 24.50 -64.48 -65.61
C PRO A 308 25.04 -65.70 -66.38
N SER A 309 25.94 -65.48 -67.34
CA SER A 309 26.60 -66.54 -68.09
C SER A 309 27.91 -66.02 -68.67
N VAL A 310 28.93 -66.89 -68.78
CA VAL A 310 30.19 -66.61 -69.47
C VAL A 310 30.59 -67.81 -70.33
N ALA A 311 31.33 -67.57 -71.42
CA ALA A 311 31.99 -68.64 -72.17
C ALA A 311 33.21 -69.19 -71.40
N GLU A 312 33.67 -70.39 -71.73
CA GLU A 312 34.87 -70.99 -71.11
C GLU A 312 36.09 -70.08 -71.31
N GLY A 313 36.77 -69.74 -70.21
CA GLY A 313 37.86 -68.75 -70.19
C GLY A 313 37.41 -67.29 -70.03
N GLY A 314 36.10 -67.01 -69.91
CA GLY A 314 35.56 -65.68 -69.65
C GLY A 314 35.60 -65.24 -68.19
N ASN A 315 35.59 -63.93 -67.94
CA ASN A 315 35.60 -63.35 -66.59
C ASN A 315 34.19 -63.32 -65.98
N VAL A 316 34.03 -63.88 -64.79
CA VAL A 316 32.82 -63.67 -63.96
C VAL A 316 33.01 -62.39 -63.16
N ILE A 317 32.11 -61.42 -63.34
CA ILE A 317 32.08 -60.20 -62.53
C ILE A 317 31.06 -60.40 -61.42
N TYR A 318 31.50 -60.20 -60.17
CA TYR A 318 30.62 -60.12 -59.01
C TYR A 318 30.35 -58.64 -58.71
N THR A 319 29.09 -58.30 -58.46
CA THR A 319 28.68 -56.95 -58.07
C THR A 319 27.94 -57.05 -56.76
N ALA A 320 28.53 -56.46 -55.71
CA ALA A 320 27.86 -56.21 -54.44
C ALA A 320 27.09 -54.89 -54.53
N THR A 321 25.86 -54.84 -54.03
CA THR A 321 25.01 -53.64 -54.03
C THR A 321 24.37 -53.47 -52.68
N LEU A 322 24.54 -52.29 -52.08
CA LEU A 322 23.89 -51.88 -50.84
C LEU A 322 22.51 -51.29 -51.13
N THR A 323 21.55 -51.49 -50.23
CA THR A 323 20.24 -50.81 -50.31
C THR A 323 20.31 -49.32 -50.00
N SER A 324 21.36 -48.88 -49.29
CA SER A 324 21.62 -47.49 -48.98
C SER A 324 23.10 -47.16 -49.25
N PRO A 325 23.44 -45.93 -49.69
CA PRO A 325 24.83 -45.55 -49.96
C PRO A 325 25.71 -45.71 -48.71
N ALA A 326 26.98 -46.07 -48.90
CA ALA A 326 27.94 -46.04 -47.80
C ALA A 326 28.57 -44.64 -47.68
N GLN A 327 28.82 -44.19 -46.44
CA GLN A 327 29.57 -42.94 -46.19
C GLN A 327 31.10 -43.12 -46.26
N GLY A 328 31.56 -44.32 -46.58
CA GLY A 328 32.98 -44.66 -46.70
C GLY A 328 33.19 -45.95 -47.49
N ALA A 329 34.45 -46.34 -47.68
CA ALA A 329 34.79 -47.58 -48.36
C ALA A 329 34.25 -48.80 -47.57
N VAL A 330 33.52 -49.68 -48.25
CA VAL A 330 32.99 -50.93 -47.68
C VAL A 330 33.80 -52.10 -48.22
N THR A 331 34.41 -52.86 -47.31
CA THR A 331 35.05 -54.14 -47.65
C THR A 331 33.98 -55.23 -47.57
N VAL A 332 33.64 -55.83 -48.70
CA VAL A 332 32.70 -56.96 -48.82
C VAL A 332 33.47 -58.27 -48.93
#